data_AF-A0A7W2RZX4-F1
#
_entry.id   AF-A0A7W2RZX4-F1
#
_cell.length_a   1.000
_cell.length_b   1.000
_cell.length_c   1.000
_cell.angle_alpha   90.00
_cell.angle_beta   90.00
_cell.angle_gamma   90.00
#
_symmetry.space_group_name_H-M   'P 1'
#
loop_
_entity.id
_entity.type
_entity.pdbx_description
1 polymer ?
#
loop_
_entity_poly.entity_id
_entity_poly.type
_entity_poly.pdbx_seq_one_letter_code
_entity_poly.pdbx_strand_id
1 'polypeptide(L)' 'MKQLKILGFKLSLDDFGTGFSSLNYLKQFPIDILKIDRSFIMGMHESTVDQSIVRSIINVANNLKLSVVAKGEELSNI' A
#
# COMPACT_ATOMS: atom_id res chain seq x y z
N MET A 1 -12.48 -11.21 8.58
CA MET A 1 -11.40 -11.17 7.56
C MET A 1 -11.04 -12.54 6.99
N LYS A 2 -10.60 -13.53 7.78
CA LYS A 2 -10.22 -14.86 7.24
C LYS A 2 -11.36 -15.56 6.46
N GLN A 3 -12.61 -15.44 6.90
CA GLN A 3 -13.77 -15.98 6.17
C GLN A 3 -13.96 -15.31 4.79
N LEU A 4 -13.79 -13.99 4.70
CA LEU A 4 -13.86 -13.29 3.40
C LEU A 4 -12.72 -13.72 2.46
N LYS A 5 -11.52 -13.98 3.00
CA LYS A 5 -10.41 -14.54 2.23
C LYS A 5 -10.74 -15.93 1.67
N ILE A 6 -11.39 -16.78 2.46
CA ILE A 6 -11.85 -18.11 2.02
C ILE A 6 -12.86 -17.99 0.88
N LEU A 7 -13.71 -16.96 0.91
CA LEU A 7 -14.67 -16.64 -0.15
C LEU A 7 -14.04 -15.98 -1.39
N GLY A 8 -12.72 -15.82 -1.43
CA GLY A 8 -12.00 -15.27 -2.58
C GLY A 8 -11.88 -13.74 -2.61
N PHE A 9 -12.36 -13.03 -1.58
CA PHE A 9 -12.16 -11.58 -1.50
C PHE A 9 -10.70 -11.23 -1.26
N LYS A 10 -10.24 -10.17 -1.92
CA LYS A 10 -8.94 -9.53 -1.64
C LYS A 10 -9.10 -8.42 -0.61
N LEU A 11 -8.10 -8.26 0.24
CA LEU A 11 -8.05 -7.21 1.25
C LEU A 11 -7.00 -6.17 0.88
N SER A 12 -7.44 -4.92 0.76
CA SER A 12 -6.55 -3.78 0.60
C SER A 12 -6.35 -3.02 1.91
N LEU A 13 -5.13 -2.55 2.16
CA LEU A 13 -4.81 -1.58 3.19
C LEU A 13 -4.63 -0.20 2.54
N ASP A 14 -5.52 0.72 2.88
CA ASP A 14 -5.51 2.11 2.39
C ASP A 14 -4.60 3.02 3.21
N ASP A 15 -4.20 4.14 2.62
CA ASP A 15 -3.44 5.24 3.25
C ASP A 15 -2.11 4.82 3.88
N PHE A 16 -1.47 3.81 3.27
CA PHE A 16 -0.22 3.27 3.77
C PHE A 16 0.91 4.29 3.67
N GLY A 17 1.63 4.45 4.78
CA GLY A 17 2.67 5.47 4.95
C GLY A 17 2.23 6.64 5.83
N THR A 18 0.93 6.79 6.09
CA THR A 18 0.41 7.81 7.02
C THR A 18 0.03 7.17 8.37
N GLY A 19 0.25 7.89 9.47
CA GLY A 19 -0.09 7.44 10.83
C GLY A 19 0.81 6.35 11.43
N PHE A 20 0.63 6.10 12.74
CA PHE A 20 1.58 5.32 13.57
C PHE A 20 1.49 3.78 13.43
N SER A 21 0.53 3.19 12.71
CA SER A 21 0.21 1.74 12.81
C SER A 21 0.26 0.92 11.51
N SER A 22 0.72 1.50 10.40
CA SER A 22 0.69 0.86 9.06
C SER A 22 1.37 -0.54 9.02
N LEU A 23 2.54 -0.71 9.63
CA LEU A 23 3.26 -2.00 9.62
C LEU A 23 2.62 -3.07 10.51
N ASN A 24 1.99 -2.66 11.62
CA ASN A 24 1.36 -3.62 12.54
C ASN A 24 0.16 -4.31 11.88
N TYR A 25 -0.57 -3.59 11.01
CA TYR A 25 -1.66 -4.16 10.23
C TYR A 25 -1.20 -5.23 9.24
N LEU A 26 -0.03 -5.08 8.63
CA LEU A 26 0.56 -6.11 7.77
C LEU A 26 0.86 -7.41 8.52
N LYS A 27 1.14 -7.34 9.83
CA LYS A 27 1.39 -8.52 10.68
C LYS A 27 0.09 -9.20 11.12
N GLN A 28 -0.98 -8.44 11.30
CA GLN A 28 -2.23 -8.95 11.89
C GLN A 28 -3.24 -9.43 10.86
N PHE A 29 -3.25 -8.81 9.69
CA PHE A 29 -4.26 -9.06 8.67
C PHE A 29 -3.65 -9.69 7.41
N PRO A 30 -4.40 -10.59 6.74
CA PRO A 30 -3.97 -11.18 5.48
C PRO A 30 -4.20 -10.19 4.33
N ILE A 31 -3.44 -9.09 4.33
CA ILE A 31 -3.48 -8.06 3.29
C ILE A 31 -3.00 -8.66 1.96
N ASP A 32 -3.62 -8.27 0.85
CA ASP A 32 -3.19 -8.62 -0.50
C ASP A 32 -2.68 -7.40 -1.28
N ILE A 33 -3.26 -6.23 -0.99
CA ILE A 33 -3.02 -4.99 -1.72
C ILE A 33 -2.63 -3.90 -0.71
N LEU A 34 -1.52 -3.23 -0.96
CA LEU A 34 -1.06 -2.09 -0.19
C LEU A 34 -1.23 -0.84 -1.06
N LYS A 35 -2.01 0.13 -0.58
CA LYS A 35 -2.29 1.37 -1.31
C LYS A 35 -1.46 2.49 -0.67
N ILE A 36 -0.46 2.98 -1.42
CA ILE A 36 0.41 4.06 -0.97
C ILE A 36 -0.41 5.34 -0.92
N ASP A 37 -0.34 6.05 0.20
CA ASP A 37 -1.07 7.31 0.34
C ASP A 37 -0.68 8.34 -0.73
N ARG A 38 -1.67 9.13 -1.15
CA ARG A 38 -1.53 10.10 -2.23
C ARG A 38 -0.50 11.19 -1.89
N SER A 39 -0.32 11.56 -0.61
CA SER A 39 0.64 12.59 -0.23
C SER A 39 2.07 12.24 -0.66
N PHE A 40 2.49 10.97 -0.50
CA PHE A 40 3.80 10.51 -0.94
C PHE A 40 3.91 10.43 -2.46
N ILE A 41 2.85 10.00 -3.15
CA ILE A 41 2.81 9.92 -4.62
C ILE A 41 2.92 11.32 -5.25
N MET A 42 2.22 12.31 -4.69
CA MET A 42 2.32 13.69 -5.16
C MET A 42 3.66 14.32 -4.79
N GLY A 43 4.16 14.06 -3.56
CA GLY A 43 5.39 14.66 -3.04
C GLY A 43 6.67 14.14 -3.70
N MET A 44 6.70 12.88 -4.17
CA MET A 44 7.92 12.26 -4.71
C MET A 44 8.47 12.91 -5.99
N HIS A 45 7.69 13.77 -6.67
CA HIS A 45 8.18 14.54 -7.82
C HIS A 45 9.13 15.68 -7.42
N GLU A 46 9.01 16.18 -6.19
CA GLU A 46 9.75 17.35 -5.70
C GLU A 46 10.61 17.02 -4.46
N SER A 47 10.35 15.88 -3.81
CA SER A 47 10.95 15.47 -2.55
C SER A 47 11.65 14.11 -2.68
N THR A 48 12.98 14.11 -2.56
CA THR A 48 13.78 12.87 -2.51
C THR A 48 13.48 12.02 -1.27
N VAL A 49 12.97 12.66 -0.21
CA VAL A 49 12.49 11.98 1.00
C VAL A 49 11.25 11.17 0.68
N ASP A 50 10.24 11.77 0.03
CA ASP A 50 9.02 11.06 -0.35
C ASP A 50 9.31 9.96 -1.36
N GLN A 51 10.20 10.19 -2.32
CA GLN A 51 10.68 9.17 -3.24
C GLN A 51 11.31 7.97 -2.50
N SER A 52 12.12 8.24 -1.48
CA SER A 52 12.75 7.19 -0.65
C SER A 52 11.73 6.43 0.18
N ILE A 53 10.69 7.11 0.69
CA ILE A 53 9.59 6.49 1.42
C ILE A 53 8.79 5.58 0.48
N VAL A 54 8.36 6.06 -0.69
CA VAL A 54 7.64 5.26 -1.70
C VAL A 54 8.44 4.01 -2.07
N ARG A 55 9.74 4.15 -2.33
CA ARG A 55 10.62 3.01 -2.63
C ARG A 55 10.70 2.01 -1.49
N SER A 56 10.77 2.49 -0.25
CA SER A 56 10.79 1.63 0.94
C SER A 56 9.48 0.86 1.09
N ILE A 57 8.34 1.51 0.86
CA ILE A 57 7.01 0.89 0.88
C ILE A 57 6.90 -0.20 -0.19
N ILE A 58 7.35 0.07 -1.42
CA ILE A 58 7.38 -0.90 -2.52
C ILE A 58 8.24 -2.12 -2.13
N ASN A 59 9.41 -1.90 -1.53
CA ASN A 59 10.28 -2.99 -1.08
C ASN A 59 9.60 -3.86 -0.01
N VAL A 60 8.91 -3.26 0.97
CA VAL A 60 8.15 -4.01 1.98
C VAL A 60 7.06 -4.85 1.32
N ALA A 61 6.29 -4.26 0.40
CA ALA A 61 5.24 -4.97 -0.32
C ALA A 61 5.79 -6.15 -1.13
N ASN A 62 6.88 -5.95 -1.88
CA ASN A 62 7.53 -7.01 -2.64
C ASN A 62 8.00 -8.18 -1.76
N ASN A 63 8.65 -7.86 -0.62
CA ASN A 63 9.12 -8.88 0.33
C ASN A 63 7.96 -9.70 0.92
N LEU A 64 6.79 -9.07 1.07
CA LEU A 64 5.58 -9.71 1.59
C LEU A 64 4.67 -10.26 0.48
N LYS A 65 5.08 -10.17 -0.79
CA LYS A 65 4.32 -10.58 -1.98
C LYS A 65 2.94 -9.91 -2.08
N LEU A 66 2.87 -8.64 -1.70
CA LEU A 66 1.67 -7.80 -1.80
C LEU A 66 1.67 -7.05 -3.14
N SER A 67 0.49 -6.85 -3.71
CA SER A 67 0.32 -5.91 -4.81
C SER A 67 0.36 -4.48 -4.28
N VAL A 68 0.92 -3.55 -5.05
CA VAL A 68 0.99 -2.13 -4.68
C VAL A 68 0.13 -1.32 -5.63
N VAL A 69 -0.61 -0.35 -5.09
CA VAL A 69 -1.37 0.64 -5.87
C VAL A 69 -1.02 2.04 -5.36
N ALA A 70 -0.71 2.95 -6.27
CA ALA A 70 -0.56 4.37 -5.94
C ALA A 70 -1.95 5.00 -5.79
N LYS A 71 -2.30 5.53 -4.61
CA LYS A 71 -3.58 6.21 -4.42
C LYS A 71 -3.56 7.54 -5.18
N GLY A 72 -4.57 7.77 -6.01
CA GLY A 72 -4.65 8.96 -6.88
C GLY A 72 -4.25 8.70 -8.33
N GLU A 73 -3.63 7.55 -8.64
CA GLU A 73 -3.72 6.98 -9.98
C GLU A 73 -5.01 6.16 -10.02
N GLU A 74 -6.12 6.85 -10.29
CA GLU A 74 -7.32 6.16 -10.72
C GLU A 74 -6.92 5.39 -11.97
N LEU A 75 -6.89 4.04 -11.87
CA LEU A 75 -6.73 3.15 -13.00
C LEU A 75 -7.80 3.53 -14.02
N SER A 76 -7.40 4.36 -14.97
CA SER A 76 -8.06 4.50 -16.26
C SER A 76 -7.71 3.20 -17.00
N ASN A 77 -8.35 2.11 -16.57
CA ASN A 77 -8.44 0.91 -17.36
C ASN A 77 -9.26 1.28 -18.60
N ILE A 78 -8.55 1.47 -19.72
CA ILE A 78 -9.10 1.27 -21.06
C ILE A 78 -9.28 -0.24 -21.26
#